data_AF-A0AAE5CB85-F1
#
_entry.id   AF-A0AAE5CB85-F1
#
_cell.length_a   1.000
_cell.length_b   1.000
_cell.length_c   1.000
_cell.angle_alpha   90.00
_cell.angle_beta   90.00
_cell.angle_gamma   90.00
#
_symmetry.space_group_name_H-M   'P 1'
#
loop_
_entity.id
_entity.type
_entity.pdbx_description
1 polymer ?
#
loop_
_entity_poly.entity_id
_entity_poly.type
_entity_poly.pdbx_seq_one_letter_code
_entity_poly.pdbx_strand_id
1 'polypeptide(L)'
;MRFGSSEASCTSCHQLYAASDLDRYLWCPNCRKQLERRGTKVGRAVGVVASAGLAAYLVVEVHPSARFVAIYLLLLVMTYTLTSRIARAVVQGFYRSRALGGVVETENPE
;
A
#
# COMPACT_ATOMS: atom_id res chain seq x y z
N MET A 1 16.16 -28.08 26.87
CA MET A 1 15.73 -26.66 26.86
C MET A 1 14.38 -26.59 26.18
N ARG A 2 13.30 -26.33 26.93
CA ARG A 2 11.97 -26.09 26.36
C ARG A 2 11.95 -24.64 25.87
N PHE A 3 12.09 -24.42 24.57
CA PHE A 3 11.62 -23.18 23.97
C PHE A 3 10.10 -23.21 24.13
N GLY A 4 9.62 -22.61 25.22
CA GLY A 4 8.20 -22.27 25.33
C GLY A 4 7.86 -21.53 24.05
N SER A 5 6.90 -22.03 23.31
CA SER A 5 6.30 -21.35 22.18
C SER A 5 5.80 -20.01 22.72
N SER A 6 6.63 -18.98 22.64
CA SER A 6 6.23 -17.63 23.00
C SER A 6 5.13 -17.25 22.03
N GLU A 7 3.89 -17.39 22.47
CA GLU A 7 2.73 -16.97 21.69
C GLU A 7 2.77 -15.44 21.64
N ALA A 8 2.85 -14.90 20.44
CA ALA A 8 2.88 -13.47 20.20
C ALA A 8 1.57 -13.07 19.50
N SER A 9 0.97 -11.97 19.96
CA SER A 9 -0.24 -11.45 19.35
C SER A 9 0.12 -10.66 18.09
N CYS A 10 -0.61 -10.93 17.00
CA CYS A 10 -0.42 -10.19 15.77
C CYS A 10 -0.96 -8.75 15.90
N THR A 11 -0.15 -7.74 15.57
CA THR A 11 -0.53 -6.32 15.70
C THR A 11 -1.74 -5.91 14.85
N SER A 12 -2.07 -6.63 13.77
CA SER A 12 -3.20 -6.27 12.90
C SER A 12 -4.50 -6.98 13.23
N CYS A 13 -4.47 -8.25 13.60
CA CYS A 13 -5.68 -9.04 13.85
C CYS A 13 -5.84 -9.47 15.32
N HIS A 14 -4.88 -9.14 16.18
CA HIS A 14 -4.81 -9.46 17.61
C HIS A 14 -4.93 -10.96 17.96
N GLN A 15 -4.88 -11.83 16.96
CA GLN A 15 -4.85 -13.28 17.13
C GLN A 15 -3.47 -13.74 17.62
N LEU A 16 -3.46 -14.75 18.50
CA LEU A 16 -2.26 -15.39 19.02
C LEU A 16 -1.70 -16.35 17.98
N TYR A 17 -0.42 -16.22 17.69
CA TYR A 17 0.32 -17.12 16.82
C TYR A 17 1.67 -17.46 17.46
N ALA A 18 2.28 -18.58 17.08
CA ALA A 18 3.63 -18.91 17.52
C ALA A 18 4.60 -17.83 17.05
N ALA A 19 5.48 -17.32 17.92
CA ALA A 19 6.46 -16.28 17.56
C ALA A 19 7.30 -16.62 16.33
N SER A 20 7.50 -17.90 16.00
CA SER A 20 8.19 -18.36 14.79
C SER A 20 7.43 -18.07 13.48
N ASP A 21 6.11 -17.92 13.53
CA ASP A 21 5.25 -17.67 12.37
C ASP A 21 4.97 -16.17 12.14
N LEU A 22 5.33 -15.31 13.09
CA LEU A 22 5.23 -13.86 12.93
C LEU A 22 6.50 -13.31 12.27
N ASP A 23 6.29 -12.36 11.35
CA ASP A 23 7.39 -11.62 10.73
C ASP A 23 8.02 -10.62 11.71
N ARG A 24 9.13 -9.97 11.32
CA ARG A 24 9.84 -8.94 12.12
C ARG A 24 8.92 -7.79 12.61
N TYR A 25 7.78 -7.59 11.96
CA TYR A 25 6.76 -6.60 12.32
C TYR A 25 5.56 -7.16 13.11
N LEU A 26 5.66 -8.36 13.68
CA LEU A 26 4.57 -9.05 14.39
C LEU A 26 3.31 -9.24 13.53
N TRP A 27 3.51 -9.44 12.23
CA TRP A 27 2.43 -9.65 11.27
C TRP A 27 2.32 -11.13 10.92
N CYS A 28 1.10 -11.65 11.00
CA CYS A 28 0.79 -13.00 10.56
C CYS A 28 0.77 -13.09 9.02
N PRO A 29 1.04 -14.27 8.44
CA PRO A 29 1.10 -14.45 6.99
C PRO A 29 -0.21 -14.11 6.27
N ASN A 30 -1.36 -14.24 6.95
CA ASN A 30 -2.67 -13.89 6.39
C ASN A 30 -2.87 -12.37 6.29
N CYS A 31 -2.51 -11.62 7.34
CA CYS A 31 -2.52 -10.16 7.33
C CYS A 31 -1.57 -9.59 6.27
N ARG A 32 -0.39 -10.21 6.10
CA ARG A 32 0.56 -9.85 5.02
C ARG A 32 -0.06 -10.05 3.63
N LYS A 33 -0.66 -11.22 3.36
CA LYS A 33 -1.34 -11.49 2.07
C LYS A 33 -2.50 -10.53 1.82
N GLN A 34 -3.26 -10.17 2.86
CA GLN A 34 -4.32 -9.18 2.72
C GLN A 34 -3.76 -7.79 2.40
N LEU A 35 -2.63 -7.41 3.03
CA LEU A 35 -2.00 -6.14 2.74
C LEU A 35 -1.51 -6.07 1.28
N GLU A 36 -0.86 -7.11 0.78
CA GLU A 36 -0.41 -7.14 -0.63
C GLU A 36 -1.59 -7.03 -1.59
N ARG A 37 -2.68 -7.75 -1.32
CA ARG A 37 -3.92 -7.67 -2.11
C ARG A 37 -4.52 -6.26 -2.07
N ARG A 38 -4.57 -5.63 -0.89
CA ARG A 38 -5.08 -4.26 -0.73
C ARG A 38 -4.15 -3.24 -1.40
N GLY A 39 -2.84 -3.34 -1.23
CA GLY A 39 -1.86 -2.48 -1.89
C GLY A 39 -1.94 -2.55 -3.42
N THR A 40 -2.20 -3.75 -3.95
CA THR A 40 -2.38 -3.93 -5.40
C THR A 40 -3.71 -3.33 -5.88
N LYS A 41 -4.80 -3.52 -5.13
CA LYS A 41 -6.12 -2.94 -5.45
C LYS A 41 -6.11 -1.41 -5.35
N VAL A 42 -5.56 -0.86 -4.27
CA VAL A 42 -5.44 0.59 -4.05
C VAL A 42 -4.53 1.21 -5.10
N GLY A 43 -3.38 0.58 -5.38
CA GLY A 43 -2.50 1.05 -6.45
C GLY A 43 -3.17 1.09 -7.81
N ARG A 44 -3.98 0.06 -8.15
CA ARG A 44 -4.79 0.06 -9.38
C ARG A 44 -5.87 1.14 -9.37
N ALA A 45 -6.61 1.29 -8.28
CA ALA A 45 -7.69 2.26 -8.17
C ALA A 45 -7.17 3.70 -8.32
N VAL A 46 -6.09 4.05 -7.61
CA VAL A 46 -5.48 5.38 -7.69
C VAL A 46 -4.90 5.63 -9.08
N GLY A 47 -4.22 4.64 -9.67
CA GLY A 47 -3.72 4.74 -11.04
C GLY A 47 -4.83 5.00 -12.05
N VAL A 48 -5.94 4.24 -11.98
CA VAL A 48 -7.10 4.42 -12.87
C VAL A 48 -7.72 5.80 -12.71
N VAL A 49 -7.93 6.26 -11.47
CA VAL A 49 -8.51 7.59 -11.20
C VAL A 49 -7.62 8.70 -11.74
N ALA A 50 -6.30 8.63 -11.52
CA ALA A 50 -5.36 9.63 -12.01
C ALA A 50 -5.28 9.67 -13.54
N SER A 51 -5.20 8.49 -14.17
CA SER A 51 -5.19 8.39 -15.65
C SER A 51 -6.49 8.85 -16.27
N ALA A 52 -7.64 8.50 -15.69
CA ALA A 52 -8.96 8.95 -16.15
C ALA A 52 -9.12 10.47 -16.00
N GLY A 53 -8.68 11.03 -14.87
CA GLY A 53 -8.68 12.48 -14.65
C GLY A 53 -7.80 13.22 -15.66
N LEU A 54 -6.59 12.71 -15.94
CA LEU A 54 -5.72 13.30 -16.95
C LEU A 54 -6.30 13.16 -18.37
N ALA A 55 -6.89 12.03 -18.70
CA ALA A 55 -7.56 11.84 -19.99
C ALA A 55 -8.74 12.81 -20.16
N ALA A 56 -9.57 12.97 -19.13
CA ALA A 56 -10.68 13.93 -19.13
C ALA A 56 -10.17 15.37 -19.30
N TYR A 57 -9.11 15.74 -18.58
CA TYR A 57 -8.46 17.05 -18.70
C TYR A 57 -7.98 17.33 -20.14
N LEU A 58 -7.29 16.36 -20.75
CA LEU A 58 -6.80 16.50 -22.13
C LEU A 58 -7.93 16.66 -23.14
N VAL A 59 -9.05 15.97 -22.96
CA VAL A 59 -10.20 16.05 -23.87
C VAL A 59 -10.92 17.40 -23.74
N VAL A 60 -11.09 17.93 -22.53
CA VAL A 60 -11.83 19.17 -22.28
C VAL A 60 -11.00 20.41 -22.61
N GLU A 61 -9.71 20.42 -22.29
CA GLU A 61 -8.89 21.63 -22.36
C GLU A 61 -7.98 21.68 -23.58
N VAL A 62 -7.42 20.54 -23.99
CA VAL A 62 -6.35 20.50 -25.01
C VAL A 62 -6.87 20.17 -26.41
N HIS A 63 -8.07 19.58 -26.53
CA HIS A 63 -8.66 19.10 -27.79
C HIS A 63 -7.65 18.28 -28.62
N PRO A 64 -7.49 16.98 -28.32
CA PRO A 64 -6.36 16.20 -28.81
C PRO A 64 -6.29 16.16 -30.34
N SER A 65 -5.21 16.70 -30.88
CA SER A 65 -4.85 16.56 -32.28
C SER A 65 -4.48 15.11 -32.58
N ALA A 66 -5.12 14.51 -33.60
CA ALA A 66 -4.88 13.14 -34.02
C ALA A 66 -3.41 12.84 -34.36
N ARG A 67 -2.62 13.87 -34.73
CA ARG A 67 -1.18 13.73 -35.02
C ARG A 67 -0.35 13.35 -33.81
N PHE A 68 -0.78 13.68 -32.59
CA PHE A 68 0.02 13.49 -31.37
C PHE A 68 -0.57 12.43 -30.42
N VAL A 69 -1.50 11.60 -30.90
CA VAL A 69 -2.15 10.53 -30.09
C VAL A 69 -1.12 9.62 -29.42
N ALA A 70 -0.03 9.26 -30.10
CA ALA A 70 1.03 8.43 -29.53
C ALA A 70 1.71 9.09 -28.31
N ILE A 71 1.91 10.41 -28.35
CA ILE A 71 2.52 11.17 -27.24
C ILE A 71 1.54 11.22 -26.06
N TYR A 72 0.26 11.48 -26.30
CA TYR A 72 -0.76 11.48 -25.25
C TYR A 72 -0.90 10.12 -24.56
N LEU A 73 -0.87 9.03 -25.33
CA LEU A 73 -0.87 7.68 -24.77
C LEU A 73 0.35 7.43 -23.89
N LEU A 74 1.54 7.86 -24.32
CA LEU A 74 2.77 7.73 -23.55
C LEU A 74 2.68 8.51 -22.23
N LEU A 75 2.12 9.72 -22.26
CA LEU A 75 1.88 10.56 -21.09
C LEU A 75 0.91 9.90 -20.11
N LEU A 76 -0.19 9.31 -20.59
CA LEU A 76 -1.14 8.56 -19.76
C LEU A 76 -0.49 7.35 -19.09
N VAL A 77 0.34 6.60 -19.83
CA VAL A 77 1.09 5.45 -19.28
C VAL A 77 2.10 5.89 -18.23
N MET A 78 2.84 6.98 -18.50
CA MET A 78 3.78 7.57 -17.52
C MET A 78 3.05 7.99 -16.25
N THR A 79 1.95 8.75 -16.36
CA THR A 79 1.15 9.18 -15.22
C THR A 79 0.58 7.99 -14.45
N TYR A 80 0.07 6.96 -15.14
CA TYR A 80 -0.43 5.73 -14.51
C TYR A 80 0.66 5.03 -13.69
N THR A 81 1.85 4.87 -14.26
CA THR A 81 2.95 4.15 -13.61
C THR A 81 3.49 4.91 -12.41
N LEU A 82 3.69 6.23 -12.53
CA LEU A 82 4.14 7.10 -11.44
C LEU A 82 3.14 7.11 -10.29
N THR A 83 1.87 7.38 -10.56
CA THR A 83 0.84 7.44 -9.51
C THR A 83 0.62 6.07 -8.85
N SER A 84 0.64 4.97 -9.62
CA SER A 84 0.57 3.62 -9.07
C SER A 84 1.76 3.30 -8.15
N ARG A 85 2.97 3.74 -8.51
CA ARG A 85 4.19 3.54 -7.70
C ARG A 85 4.12 4.34 -6.40
N ILE A 86 3.74 5.61 -6.49
CA ILE A 86 3.57 6.50 -5.32
C ILE A 86 2.49 5.95 -4.40
N ALA A 87 1.33 5.54 -4.93
CA ALA A 87 0.25 4.96 -4.12
C ALA A 87 0.71 3.71 -3.36
N ARG A 88 1.49 2.82 -3.98
CA ARG A 88 2.06 1.65 -3.29
C ARG A 88 3.02 2.05 -2.18
N ALA A 89 3.88 3.03 -2.44
CA ALA A 89 4.83 3.54 -1.44
C ALA A 89 4.12 4.20 -0.26
N VAL A 90 3.08 5.00 -0.51
CA VAL A 90 2.26 5.64 0.53
C VAL A 90 1.52 4.60 1.36
N VAL A 91 0.91 3.59 0.73
CA VAL A 91 0.27 2.48 1.45
C VAL A 91 1.30 1.76 2.33
N GLN A 92 2.44 1.36 1.78
CA GLN A 92 3.48 0.70 2.58
C GLN A 92 3.97 1.57 3.74
N GLY A 93 4.18 2.87 3.51
CA GLY A 93 4.57 3.83 4.55
C GLY A 93 3.51 4.00 5.63
N PHE A 94 2.24 4.11 5.25
CA PHE A 94 1.11 4.28 6.17
C PHE A 94 0.87 3.07 7.07
N TYR A 95 1.01 1.86 6.51
CA TYR A 95 0.90 0.64 7.31
C TYR A 95 2.12 0.44 8.22
N ARG A 96 3.31 0.87 7.79
CA ARG A 96 4.52 0.87 8.62
C ARG A 96 4.44 1.87 9.77
N SER A 97 3.92 3.08 9.54
CA SER A 97 3.76 4.09 10.59
C SER A 97 2.69 3.68 11.62
N ARG A 98 1.62 2.99 11.20
CA ARG A 98 0.65 2.41 12.15
C ARG A 98 1.21 1.25 12.96
N ALA A 99 2.08 0.42 12.38
CA ALA A 99 2.76 -0.63 13.12
C ALA A 99 3.70 -0.06 14.20
N LEU A 100 4.31 1.11 13.97
CA LEU A 100 5.13 1.82 14.96
C LEU A 100 4.30 2.59 15.99
N GLY A 101 3.18 3.19 15.57
CA GLY A 101 2.28 3.92 16.47
C GLY A 101 1.61 3.06 17.53
N GLY A 102 1.50 1.74 17.31
CA GLY A 102 1.02 0.79 18.32
C GLY A 102 2.07 0.33 19.34
N VAL A 103 3.35 0.68 19.15
CA VAL A 103 4.45 0.33 20.07
C VAL A 103 4.78 1.50 21.02
N VAL A 104 4.23 2.69 20.79
CA VAL A 104 4.48 3.90 21.61
C VAL A 104 3.56 3.98 22.83
N GLU A 105 2.62 3.05 23.01
CA GLU A 105 1.69 3.02 24.15
C GLU A 105 2.16 2.08 25.28
N THR A 106 3.46 2.02 25.57
CA THR A 106 3.98 1.46 26.85
C THR A 106 5.29 2.14 27.26
N GLU A 107 5.29 3.47 27.40
CA GLU A 107 6.19 4.10 28.38
C GLU A 107 5.29 4.51 29.55
N ASN A 108 5.07 3.56 30.47
CA ASN A 108 4.47 3.81 31.77
C ASN A 108 5.48 4.66 32.58
N PRO A 109 5.17 5.92 32.93
CA PRO A 109 5.96 6.65 33.90
C PRO A 109 5.43 6.30 35.30
N GLU A 110 6.08 5.35 35.97
CA GLU A 110 6.01 5.21 37.43
C GLU A 110 7.43 5.11 38.01
#